data_AF-A0A9K3NUY7-F1
#
_entry.id   AF-A0A9K3NUY7-F1
#
_cell.length_a   1.000
_cell.length_b   1.000
_cell.length_c   1.000
_cell.angle_alpha   90.00
_cell.angle_beta   90.00
_cell.angle_gamma   90.00
#
_symmetry.space_group_name_H-M   'P 1'
#
loop_
_entity.id
_entity.type
_entity.pdbx_description
1 polymer ?
#
loop_
_entity_poly.entity_id
_entity_poly.type
_entity_poly.pdbx_seq_one_letter_code
_entity_poly.pdbx_strand_id
1 'polypeptide(L)'
;MREWRNMHIEWDAFEPSKKEVAEEKAKVAVLRAKLEADQAKFESEQKTEEWSATGWKKKAEAEAAQLAEARKRWKEIYEKDNNEKRVLHADVNNLKAEVEKLKKEKADAEASRDKARSHRERSEQREVQTCATLALRNKEIEELTSLLINQEQTKAELESAKKDLKLERVEKVEVARRLTETEEKLESSETTRVTAESLVEPLQNDMLWMKHHGIINVVNSILNSIDLDQTVANLMVTARNDGYTQGYAECTQHVTNALRVDWDTSSSAARGVDISDAHAAAKAEYNNLRLPVIDLVTTVLQSEDFIVQLKEIFPNEADGLDEEDLE
;
A
#
# COMPACT_ATOMS: atom_id res chain seq x y z
N MET A 1 213.77 -37.03 -50.78
CA MET A 1 212.88 -35.87 -51.04
C MET A 1 211.47 -36.34 -51.35
N ARG A 2 210.84 -36.98 -50.37
CA ARG A 2 209.46 -37.50 -50.40
C ARG A 2 208.51 -36.56 -49.61
N GLU A 3 209.03 -35.44 -49.11
CA GLU A 3 208.33 -34.48 -48.25
C GLU A 3 207.63 -33.35 -49.02
N TRP A 4 208.05 -33.02 -50.25
CA TRP A 4 207.39 -31.98 -51.05
C TRP A 4 206.07 -32.41 -51.72
N ARG A 5 205.68 -33.70 -51.63
CA ARG A 5 204.38 -34.18 -52.15
C ARG A 5 203.26 -34.17 -51.09
N ASN A 6 203.56 -34.07 -49.80
CA ASN A 6 202.52 -34.08 -48.76
C ASN A 6 201.90 -32.70 -48.50
N MET A 7 202.62 -31.61 -48.72
CA MET A 7 202.12 -30.26 -48.37
C MET A 7 201.13 -29.68 -49.38
N HIS A 8 201.00 -30.25 -50.59
CA HIS A 8 200.07 -29.74 -51.60
C HIS A 8 198.68 -30.37 -51.51
N ILE A 9 198.53 -31.52 -50.83
CA ILE A 9 197.23 -32.16 -50.64
C ILE A 9 196.43 -31.47 -49.51
N GLU A 10 197.12 -30.85 -48.55
CA GLU A 10 196.47 -30.18 -47.41
C GLU A 10 195.88 -28.81 -47.74
N TRP A 11 196.28 -28.16 -48.85
CA TRP A 11 195.75 -26.84 -49.22
C TRP A 11 194.45 -26.90 -50.03
N ASP A 12 194.27 -27.94 -50.87
CA ASP A 12 193.04 -28.13 -51.66
C ASP A 12 191.82 -28.55 -50.80
N ALA A 13 192.03 -28.87 -49.52
CA ALA A 13 190.98 -29.28 -48.58
C ALA A 13 190.38 -28.13 -47.74
N PHE A 14 190.99 -26.93 -47.70
CA PHE A 14 190.57 -25.86 -46.78
C PHE A 14 189.51 -24.90 -47.35
N GLU A 15 189.51 -24.64 -48.65
CA GLU A 15 188.56 -23.73 -49.30
C GLU A 15 187.08 -24.16 -49.26
N PRO A 16 186.72 -25.46 -49.42
CA PRO A 16 185.34 -25.90 -49.36
C PRO A 16 184.69 -25.71 -47.98
N SER A 17 185.46 -25.88 -46.90
CA SER A 17 184.94 -25.88 -45.52
C SER A 17 184.49 -24.49 -45.05
N LYS A 18 185.07 -23.40 -45.57
CA LYS A 18 184.69 -22.02 -45.20
C LYS A 18 183.33 -21.60 -45.79
N LYS A 19 182.93 -22.20 -46.92
CA LYS A 19 181.64 -21.90 -47.58
C LYS A 19 180.47 -22.56 -46.86
N GLU A 20 180.68 -23.77 -46.33
CA GLU A 20 179.69 -24.54 -45.58
C GLU A 20 179.28 -23.86 -44.26
N VAL A 21 180.25 -23.28 -43.53
CA VAL A 21 179.99 -22.56 -42.28
C VAL A 21 179.15 -21.29 -42.49
N ALA A 22 179.31 -20.61 -43.63
CA ALA A 22 178.53 -19.41 -43.94
C ALA A 22 177.08 -19.75 -44.31
N GLU A 23 176.85 -20.84 -45.04
CA GLU A 23 175.50 -21.32 -45.36
C GLU A 23 174.75 -21.82 -44.14
N GLU A 24 175.41 -22.53 -43.23
CA GLU A 24 174.80 -22.96 -41.96
C GLU A 24 174.41 -21.77 -41.07
N LYS A 25 175.24 -20.73 -41.00
CA LYS A 25 174.88 -19.50 -40.27
C LYS A 25 173.66 -18.80 -40.85
N ALA A 26 173.54 -18.76 -42.18
CA ALA A 26 172.37 -18.18 -42.84
C ALA A 26 171.10 -19.02 -42.58
N LYS A 27 171.20 -20.36 -42.61
CA LYS A 27 170.08 -21.26 -42.28
C LYS A 27 169.63 -21.10 -40.82
N VAL A 28 170.56 -21.00 -39.88
CA VAL A 28 170.24 -20.80 -38.46
C VAL A 28 169.51 -19.47 -38.23
N ALA A 29 169.93 -18.39 -38.91
CA ALA A 29 169.24 -17.11 -38.82
C ALA A 29 167.80 -17.18 -39.36
N VAL A 30 167.59 -17.87 -40.49
CA VAL A 30 166.25 -18.07 -41.06
C VAL A 30 165.36 -18.93 -40.16
N LEU A 31 165.90 -20.01 -39.59
CA LEU A 31 165.15 -20.87 -38.68
C LEU A 31 164.78 -20.15 -37.38
N ARG A 32 165.65 -19.29 -36.87
CA ARG A 32 165.37 -18.50 -35.66
C ARG A 32 164.26 -17.46 -35.91
N ALA A 33 164.30 -16.75 -37.03
CA ALA A 33 163.24 -15.82 -37.41
C ALA A 33 161.89 -16.54 -37.62
N LYS A 34 161.92 -17.77 -38.15
CA LYS A 34 160.71 -18.58 -38.34
C LYS A 34 160.12 -19.06 -37.00
N LEU A 35 160.98 -19.49 -36.06
CA LEU A 35 160.56 -19.86 -34.71
C LEU A 35 159.90 -18.68 -33.97
N GLU A 36 160.50 -17.49 -34.05
CA GLU A 36 159.93 -16.28 -33.42
C GLU A 36 158.58 -15.90 -34.06
N ALA A 37 158.45 -16.03 -35.39
CA ALA A 37 157.18 -15.79 -36.08
C ALA A 37 156.10 -16.81 -35.72
N ASP A 38 156.44 -18.10 -35.66
CA ASP A 38 155.51 -19.17 -35.29
C ASP A 38 155.09 -19.05 -33.81
N GLN A 39 156.00 -18.63 -32.94
CA GLN A 39 155.69 -18.39 -31.52
C GLN A 39 154.75 -17.19 -31.34
N ALA A 40 155.00 -16.07 -32.03
CA ALA A 40 154.09 -14.92 -32.01
C ALA A 40 152.69 -15.27 -32.57
N LYS A 41 152.63 -16.13 -33.59
CA LYS A 41 151.36 -16.61 -34.16
C LYS A 41 150.59 -17.46 -33.16
N PHE A 42 151.24 -18.42 -32.50
CA PHE A 42 150.63 -19.27 -31.48
C PHE A 42 150.06 -18.44 -30.31
N GLU A 43 150.80 -17.45 -29.81
CA GLU A 43 150.31 -16.58 -28.74
C GLU A 43 149.11 -15.73 -29.17
N SER A 44 149.04 -15.32 -30.44
CA SER A 44 147.90 -14.57 -30.98
C SER A 44 146.65 -15.43 -31.15
N GLU A 45 146.82 -16.68 -31.58
CA GLU A 45 145.75 -17.66 -31.71
C GLU A 45 145.25 -18.08 -30.32
N GLN A 46 146.15 -18.32 -29.36
CA GLN A 46 145.79 -18.63 -27.97
C GLN A 46 144.96 -17.51 -27.34
N LYS A 47 145.35 -16.24 -27.50
CA LYS A 47 144.57 -15.10 -26.98
C LYS A 47 143.19 -15.00 -27.62
N THR A 48 143.08 -15.34 -28.91
CA THR A 48 141.80 -15.32 -29.63
C THR A 48 140.90 -16.47 -29.19
N GLU A 49 141.45 -17.66 -28.97
CA GLU A 49 140.75 -18.81 -28.39
C GLU A 49 140.30 -18.52 -26.96
N GLU A 50 141.16 -17.96 -26.11
CA GLU A 50 140.80 -17.59 -24.74
C GLU A 50 139.72 -16.49 -24.70
N TRP A 51 139.77 -15.50 -25.59
CA TRP A 51 138.72 -14.48 -25.73
C TRP A 51 137.40 -15.04 -26.27
N SER A 52 137.44 -15.97 -27.23
CA SER A 52 136.23 -16.63 -27.72
C SER A 52 135.64 -17.56 -26.65
N ALA A 53 136.45 -18.36 -25.95
CA ALA A 53 136.02 -19.24 -24.88
C ALA A 53 135.42 -18.47 -23.70
N THR A 54 136.03 -17.34 -23.30
CA THR A 54 135.46 -16.47 -22.25
C THR A 54 134.19 -15.76 -22.72
N GLY A 55 134.09 -15.38 -24.00
CA GLY A 55 132.87 -14.85 -24.60
C GLY A 55 131.72 -15.87 -24.59
N TRP A 56 131.98 -17.10 -25.02
CA TRP A 56 131.01 -18.21 -24.98
C TRP A 56 130.61 -18.57 -23.56
N LYS A 57 131.56 -18.59 -22.61
CA LYS A 57 131.28 -18.84 -21.19
C LYS A 57 130.34 -17.78 -20.62
N LYS A 58 130.60 -16.49 -20.85
CA LYS A 58 129.71 -15.40 -20.40
C LYS A 58 128.32 -15.49 -21.03
N LYS A 59 128.23 -15.87 -22.31
CA LYS A 59 126.94 -16.05 -22.99
C LYS A 59 126.16 -17.23 -22.41
N ALA A 60 126.82 -18.35 -22.16
CA ALA A 60 126.22 -19.51 -21.51
C ALA A 60 125.75 -19.20 -20.08
N GLU A 61 126.54 -18.44 -19.30
CA GLU A 61 126.17 -17.97 -17.96
C GLU A 61 124.97 -17.00 -18.00
N ALA A 62 124.92 -16.08 -18.97
CA ALA A 62 123.79 -15.15 -19.14
C ALA A 62 122.50 -15.86 -19.57
N GLU A 63 122.57 -16.81 -20.51
CA GLU A 63 121.42 -17.64 -20.91
C GLU A 63 120.96 -18.55 -19.76
N ALA A 64 121.89 -19.12 -18.99
CA ALA A 64 121.56 -19.87 -17.78
C ALA A 64 120.87 -19.01 -16.72
N ALA A 65 121.31 -17.76 -16.52
CA ALA A 65 120.66 -16.81 -15.62
C ALA A 65 119.25 -16.43 -16.11
N GLN A 66 119.06 -16.19 -17.41
CA GLN A 66 117.72 -15.93 -17.97
C GLN A 66 116.79 -17.13 -17.84
N LEU A 67 117.29 -18.36 -18.06
CA LEU A 67 116.51 -19.57 -17.85
C LEU A 67 116.16 -19.78 -16.37
N ALA A 68 117.07 -19.45 -15.44
CA ALA A 68 116.81 -19.51 -14.01
C ALA A 68 115.71 -18.50 -13.60
N GLU A 69 115.79 -17.25 -14.06
CA GLU A 69 114.78 -16.21 -13.81
C GLU A 69 113.43 -16.57 -14.46
N ALA A 70 113.42 -17.10 -15.68
CA ALA A 70 112.20 -17.57 -16.33
C ALA A 70 111.54 -18.71 -15.54
N ARG A 71 112.33 -19.68 -15.06
CA ARG A 71 111.82 -20.77 -14.21
C ARG A 71 111.25 -20.26 -12.89
N LYS A 72 111.90 -19.27 -12.27
CA LYS A 72 111.41 -18.63 -11.05
C LYS A 72 110.06 -17.94 -11.28
N ARG A 73 109.95 -17.11 -12.33
CA ARG A 73 108.69 -16.41 -12.70
C ARG A 73 107.57 -17.39 -13.02
N TRP A 74 107.85 -18.46 -13.76
CA TRP A 74 106.86 -19.50 -14.03
C TRP A 74 106.34 -20.16 -12.76
N LYS A 75 107.22 -20.41 -11.79
CA LYS A 75 106.83 -20.98 -10.50
C LYS A 75 105.95 -20.03 -9.70
N GLU A 76 106.30 -18.75 -9.64
CA GLU A 76 105.50 -17.72 -8.96
C GLU A 76 104.11 -17.56 -9.59
N ILE A 77 104.01 -17.55 -10.93
CA ILE A 77 102.72 -17.51 -11.64
C ILE A 77 101.90 -18.77 -11.35
N TYR A 78 102.53 -19.95 -11.39
CA TYR A 78 101.86 -21.20 -11.10
C TYR A 78 101.32 -21.26 -9.66
N GLU A 79 102.11 -20.83 -8.68
CA GLU A 79 101.69 -20.77 -7.27
C GLU A 79 100.56 -19.76 -7.07
N LYS A 80 100.63 -18.60 -7.73
CA LYS A 80 99.57 -17.58 -7.69
C LYS A 80 98.26 -18.11 -8.29
N ASP A 81 98.29 -18.66 -9.50
CA ASP A 81 97.11 -19.22 -10.17
C ASP A 81 96.49 -20.37 -9.36
N ASN A 82 97.33 -21.24 -8.79
CA ASN A 82 96.85 -22.33 -7.94
C ASN A 82 96.19 -21.83 -6.64
N ASN A 83 96.72 -20.76 -6.04
CA ASN A 83 96.10 -20.12 -4.88
C ASN A 83 94.77 -19.44 -5.25
N GLU A 84 94.72 -18.70 -6.36
CA GLU A 84 93.48 -18.09 -6.88
C GLU A 84 92.42 -19.16 -7.17
N LYS A 85 92.80 -20.27 -7.80
CA LYS A 85 91.91 -21.40 -8.06
C LYS A 85 91.38 -22.01 -6.76
N ARG A 86 92.20 -22.13 -5.72
CA ARG A 86 91.75 -22.58 -4.39
C ARG A 86 90.72 -21.64 -3.77
N VAL A 87 90.92 -20.32 -3.86
CA VAL A 87 89.97 -19.31 -3.35
C VAL A 87 88.66 -19.40 -4.12
N LEU A 88 88.71 -19.42 -5.45
CA LEU A 88 87.52 -19.56 -6.29
C LEU A 88 86.75 -20.86 -6.01
N HIS A 89 87.44 -21.97 -5.76
CA HIS A 89 86.78 -23.21 -5.34
C HIS A 89 86.07 -23.07 -3.99
N ALA A 90 86.66 -22.34 -3.04
CA ALA A 90 86.02 -22.06 -1.76
C ALA A 90 84.77 -21.18 -1.94
N ASP A 91 84.86 -20.12 -2.75
CA ASP A 91 83.74 -19.23 -3.05
C ASP A 91 82.59 -19.94 -3.77
N VAL A 92 82.90 -20.78 -4.76
CA VAL A 92 81.90 -21.61 -5.47
C VAL A 92 81.20 -22.54 -4.50
N ASN A 93 81.92 -23.15 -3.56
CA ASN A 93 81.31 -24.03 -2.56
C ASN A 93 80.43 -23.24 -1.58
N ASN A 94 80.86 -22.04 -1.17
CA ASN A 94 80.06 -21.17 -0.32
C ASN A 94 78.76 -20.72 -1.01
N LEU A 95 78.85 -20.25 -2.26
CA LEU A 95 77.69 -19.86 -3.06
C LEU A 95 76.73 -21.03 -3.30
N LYS A 96 77.25 -22.25 -3.53
CA LYS A 96 76.40 -23.45 -3.60
C LYS A 96 75.64 -23.69 -2.31
N ALA A 97 76.28 -23.56 -1.16
CA ALA A 97 75.63 -23.71 0.14
C ALA A 97 74.55 -22.64 0.37
N GLU A 98 74.82 -21.39 -0.01
CA GLU A 98 73.87 -20.28 0.10
C GLU A 98 72.67 -20.45 -0.84
N VAL A 99 72.89 -20.94 -2.07
CA VAL A 99 71.81 -21.28 -3.01
C VAL A 99 70.90 -22.37 -2.43
N GLU A 100 71.44 -23.43 -1.84
CA GLU A 100 70.63 -24.47 -1.22
C GLU A 100 69.86 -23.96 0.00
N LYS A 101 70.49 -23.09 0.82
CA LYS A 101 69.81 -22.40 1.92
C LYS A 101 68.64 -21.54 1.43
N LEU A 102 68.86 -20.70 0.42
CA LEU A 102 67.83 -19.83 -0.15
C LEU A 102 66.70 -20.61 -0.83
N LYS A 103 66.99 -21.75 -1.46
CA LYS A 103 65.96 -22.66 -1.99
C LYS A 103 65.04 -23.16 -0.88
N LYS A 104 65.60 -23.55 0.27
CA LYS A 104 64.82 -23.99 1.43
C LYS A 104 63.97 -22.85 2.00
N GLU A 105 64.57 -21.69 2.22
CA GLU A 105 63.85 -20.50 2.72
C GLU A 105 62.73 -20.06 1.77
N LYS A 106 62.95 -20.12 0.45
CA LYS A 106 61.92 -19.84 -0.55
C LYS A 106 60.75 -20.83 -0.45
N ALA A 107 61.03 -22.13 -0.33
CA ALA A 107 60.00 -23.15 -0.18
C ALA A 107 59.18 -22.95 1.11
N ASP A 108 59.84 -22.62 2.23
CA ASP A 108 59.19 -22.35 3.51
C ASP A 108 58.32 -21.08 3.46
N ALA A 109 58.80 -20.02 2.79
CA ALA A 109 58.06 -18.77 2.59
C ALA A 109 56.83 -18.96 1.67
N GLU A 110 56.99 -19.74 0.60
CA GLU A 110 55.90 -20.07 -0.33
C GLU A 110 54.83 -20.93 0.37
N ALA A 111 55.24 -21.95 1.13
CA ALA A 111 54.33 -22.76 1.95
C ALA A 111 53.58 -21.92 3.01
N SER A 112 54.25 -20.94 3.61
CA SER A 112 53.63 -20.03 4.59
C SER A 112 52.63 -19.08 3.92
N ARG A 113 52.97 -18.56 2.73
CA ARG A 113 52.08 -17.72 1.93
C ARG A 113 50.83 -18.46 1.49
N ASP A 114 50.95 -19.71 1.06
CA ASP A 114 49.80 -20.51 0.62
C ASP A 114 48.90 -20.92 1.80
N LYS A 115 49.48 -21.22 2.96
CA LYS A 115 48.71 -21.41 4.20
C LYS A 115 47.93 -20.16 4.59
N ALA A 116 48.56 -18.98 4.53
CA ALA A 116 47.91 -17.71 4.81
C ALA A 116 46.78 -17.41 3.82
N ARG A 117 47.02 -17.67 2.52
CA ARG A 117 46.01 -17.52 1.46
C ARG A 117 44.80 -18.44 1.72
N SER A 118 45.05 -19.72 1.99
CA SER A 118 43.98 -20.69 2.31
C SER A 118 43.19 -20.28 3.55
N HIS A 119 43.85 -19.75 4.59
CA HIS A 119 43.15 -19.27 5.77
C HIS A 119 42.28 -18.04 5.47
N ARG A 120 42.78 -17.10 4.67
CA ARG A 120 42.03 -15.93 4.23
C ARG A 120 40.79 -16.35 3.44
N GLU A 121 40.94 -17.20 2.43
CA GLU A 121 39.84 -17.69 1.60
C GLU A 121 38.75 -18.39 2.44
N ARG A 122 39.16 -19.22 3.43
CA ARG A 122 38.22 -19.83 4.40
C ARG A 122 37.55 -18.80 5.33
N SER A 123 38.17 -17.66 5.61
CA SER A 123 37.54 -16.57 6.38
C SER A 123 36.51 -15.86 5.52
N GLU A 124 36.90 -15.44 4.32
CA GLU A 124 36.03 -14.77 3.35
C GLU A 124 34.80 -15.63 3.02
N GLN A 125 34.98 -16.94 2.83
CA GLN A 125 33.86 -17.86 2.58
C GLN A 125 32.89 -17.95 3.77
N ARG A 126 33.40 -17.93 5.01
CA ARG A 126 32.55 -17.89 6.23
C ARG A 126 31.81 -16.56 6.36
N GLU A 127 32.46 -15.45 6.05
CA GLU A 127 31.84 -14.12 6.04
C GLU A 127 30.75 -14.05 4.98
N VAL A 128 31.00 -14.50 3.76
CA VAL A 128 30.00 -14.57 2.68
C VAL A 128 28.83 -15.45 3.08
N GLN A 129 29.07 -16.63 3.68
CA GLN A 129 28.00 -17.51 4.17
C GLN A 129 27.16 -16.85 5.28
N THR A 130 27.81 -16.10 6.18
CA THR A 130 27.13 -15.35 7.25
C THR A 130 26.28 -14.23 6.67
N CYS A 131 26.83 -13.44 5.73
CA CYS A 131 26.09 -12.40 5.02
C CYS A 131 24.91 -12.95 4.23
N ALA A 132 25.07 -14.08 3.54
CA ALA A 132 23.98 -14.75 2.84
C ALA A 132 22.87 -15.20 3.79
N THR A 133 23.23 -15.75 4.95
CA THR A 133 22.27 -16.14 6.00
C THR A 133 21.54 -14.93 6.57
N LEU A 134 22.25 -13.84 6.87
CA LEU A 134 21.66 -12.59 7.34
C LEU A 134 20.70 -11.98 6.32
N ALA A 135 21.03 -12.03 5.03
CA ALA A 135 20.15 -11.55 3.96
C ALA A 135 18.82 -12.32 3.92
N LEU A 136 18.85 -13.64 4.10
CA LEU A 136 17.63 -14.46 4.19
C LEU A 136 16.79 -14.09 5.42
N ARG A 137 17.43 -13.88 6.58
CA ARG A 137 16.73 -13.47 7.81
C ARG A 137 16.11 -12.08 7.69
N ASN A 138 16.79 -11.13 7.06
CA ASN A 138 16.23 -9.80 6.81
C ASN A 138 14.99 -9.87 5.91
N LYS A 139 15.02 -10.71 4.87
CA LYS A 139 13.85 -10.95 4.02
C LYS A 139 12.68 -11.55 4.82
N GLU A 140 12.96 -12.54 5.68
CA GLU A 140 11.95 -13.14 6.57
C GLU A 140 11.34 -12.10 7.53
N ILE A 141 12.16 -11.21 8.10
CA ILE A 141 11.69 -10.10 8.95
C ILE A 141 10.80 -9.14 8.17
N GLU A 142 11.16 -8.79 6.93
CA GLU A 142 10.36 -7.90 6.09
C GLU A 142 9.00 -8.51 5.75
N GLU A 143 8.97 -9.80 5.39
CA GLU A 143 7.74 -10.56 5.15
C GLU A 143 6.85 -10.64 6.41
N LEU A 144 7.43 -10.96 7.57
CA LEU A 144 6.72 -10.99 8.85
C LEU A 144 6.19 -9.61 9.25
N THR A 145 6.95 -8.55 8.99
CA THR A 145 6.54 -7.16 9.25
C THR A 145 5.34 -6.79 8.37
N SER A 146 5.36 -7.15 7.09
CA SER A 146 4.23 -6.93 6.18
C SER A 146 2.97 -7.69 6.62
N LEU A 147 3.12 -8.95 7.05
CA LEU A 147 2.01 -9.74 7.58
C LEU A 147 1.42 -9.14 8.86
N LEU A 148 2.27 -8.62 9.76
CA LEU A 148 1.82 -7.98 10.99
C LEU A 148 0.99 -6.71 10.70
N ILE A 149 1.46 -5.88 9.78
CA ILE A 149 0.73 -4.67 9.34
C ILE A 149 -0.65 -5.05 8.77
N ASN A 150 -0.70 -6.06 7.89
CA ASN A 150 -1.96 -6.56 7.33
C ASN A 150 -2.89 -7.12 8.42
N GLN A 151 -2.33 -7.81 9.43
CA GLN A 151 -3.10 -8.31 10.57
C GLN A 151 -3.68 -7.17 11.42
N GLU A 152 -2.93 -6.09 11.64
CA GLU A 152 -3.43 -4.92 12.37
C GLU A 152 -4.52 -4.20 11.59
N GLN A 153 -4.36 -4.04 10.28
CA GLN A 153 -5.37 -3.45 9.41
C GLN A 153 -6.68 -4.27 9.43
N THR A 154 -6.60 -5.59 9.23
CA THR A 154 -7.79 -6.46 9.26
C THR A 154 -8.48 -6.47 10.62
N LYS A 155 -7.73 -6.35 11.73
CA LYS A 155 -8.33 -6.15 13.07
C LYS A 155 -9.07 -4.82 13.19
N ALA A 156 -8.51 -3.74 12.65
CA ALA A 156 -9.15 -2.42 12.66
C ALA A 156 -10.45 -2.43 11.82
N GLU A 157 -10.41 -3.04 10.62
CA GLU A 157 -11.57 -3.23 9.76
C GLU A 157 -12.66 -4.07 10.45
N LEU A 158 -12.27 -5.16 11.13
CA LEU A 158 -13.19 -6.01 11.89
C LEU A 158 -13.86 -5.25 13.05
N GLU A 159 -13.11 -4.45 13.81
CA GLU A 159 -13.69 -3.62 14.88
C GLU A 159 -14.59 -2.50 14.34
N SER A 160 -14.30 -1.95 13.16
CA SER A 160 -15.21 -1.02 12.47
C SER A 160 -16.50 -1.71 12.06
N ALA A 161 -16.41 -2.84 11.34
CA ALA A 161 -17.57 -3.60 10.90
C ALA A 161 -18.45 -4.07 12.08
N LYS A 162 -17.84 -4.38 13.22
CA LYS A 162 -18.56 -4.73 14.45
C LYS A 162 -19.35 -3.55 15.04
N LYS A 163 -18.84 -2.31 14.91
CA LYS A 163 -19.58 -1.10 15.30
C LYS A 163 -20.75 -0.86 14.35
N ASP A 164 -20.52 -0.98 13.04
CA ASP A 164 -21.56 -0.80 12.02
C ASP A 164 -22.70 -1.82 12.18
N LEU A 165 -22.36 -3.09 12.43
CA LEU A 165 -23.34 -4.15 12.67
C LEU A 165 -24.16 -3.87 13.95
N LYS A 166 -23.54 -3.32 15.01
CA LYS A 166 -24.28 -2.91 16.21
C LYS A 166 -25.23 -1.75 15.92
N LEU A 167 -24.79 -0.76 15.14
CA LEU A 167 -25.63 0.36 14.73
C LEU A 167 -26.83 -0.14 13.90
N GLU A 168 -26.59 -0.97 12.89
CA GLU A 168 -27.63 -1.54 12.04
C GLU A 168 -28.64 -2.37 12.86
N ARG A 169 -28.18 -3.11 13.88
CA ARG A 169 -29.08 -3.82 14.80
C ARG A 169 -30.00 -2.87 15.58
N VAL A 170 -29.48 -1.74 16.06
CA VAL A 170 -30.28 -0.73 16.76
C VAL A 170 -31.28 -0.09 15.81
N GLU A 171 -30.86 0.26 14.60
CA GLU A 171 -31.74 0.82 13.57
C GLU A 171 -32.85 -0.15 13.16
N LYS A 172 -32.55 -1.44 12.98
CA LYS A 172 -33.56 -2.47 12.69
C LYS A 172 -34.59 -2.60 13.80
N VAL A 173 -34.16 -2.56 15.06
CA VAL A 173 -35.08 -2.59 16.21
C VAL A 173 -35.97 -1.34 16.24
N GLU A 174 -35.41 -0.16 15.99
CA GLU A 174 -36.19 1.09 15.95
C GLU A 174 -37.16 1.14 14.76
N VAL A 175 -36.74 0.66 13.58
CA VAL A 175 -37.62 0.54 12.41
C VAL A 175 -38.76 -0.44 12.69
N ALA A 176 -38.48 -1.60 13.29
CA ALA A 176 -39.51 -2.55 13.69
C ALA A 176 -40.50 -1.93 14.70
N ARG A 177 -40.01 -1.18 15.69
CA ARG A 177 -40.86 -0.47 16.66
C ARG A 177 -41.76 0.58 15.99
N ARG A 178 -41.23 1.34 15.03
CA ARG A 178 -42.03 2.32 14.28
C ARG A 178 -43.06 1.64 13.40
N LEU A 179 -42.71 0.50 12.79
CA LEU A 179 -43.63 -0.29 11.98
C LEU A 179 -44.82 -0.77 12.83
N THR A 180 -44.57 -1.35 14.00
CA THR A 180 -45.65 -1.80 14.90
C THR A 180 -46.52 -0.63 15.37
N GLU A 181 -45.92 0.52 15.71
CA GLU A 181 -46.67 1.73 16.09
C GLU A 181 -47.56 2.24 14.93
N THR A 182 -47.09 2.15 13.69
CA THR A 182 -47.90 2.53 12.51
C THR A 182 -48.98 1.51 12.20
N GLU A 183 -48.73 0.21 12.40
CA GLU A 183 -49.73 -0.85 12.24
C GLU A 183 -50.86 -0.70 13.25
N GLU A 184 -50.55 -0.44 14.53
CA GLU A 184 -51.56 -0.17 15.57
C GLU A 184 -52.40 1.09 15.28
N LYS A 185 -51.76 2.16 14.76
CA LYS A 185 -52.47 3.38 14.33
C LYS A 185 -53.37 3.13 13.13
N LEU A 186 -52.93 2.30 12.19
CA LEU A 186 -53.73 1.92 11.03
C LEU A 186 -54.92 1.07 11.45
N GLU A 187 -54.73 0.09 12.33
CA GLU A 187 -55.80 -0.77 12.85
C GLU A 187 -56.84 0.06 13.64
N SER A 188 -56.40 0.96 14.51
CA SER A 188 -57.32 1.86 15.21
C SER A 188 -58.07 2.81 14.26
N SER A 189 -57.41 3.37 13.24
CA SER A 189 -58.09 4.14 12.20
C SER A 189 -59.11 3.30 11.43
N GLU A 190 -58.75 2.06 11.07
CA GLU A 190 -59.62 1.16 10.32
C GLU A 190 -60.85 0.74 11.13
N THR A 191 -60.68 0.45 12.43
CA THR A 191 -61.83 0.17 13.31
C THR A 191 -62.77 1.35 13.45
N THR A 192 -62.26 2.59 13.55
CA THR A 192 -63.13 3.79 13.54
C THR A 192 -63.85 3.99 12.21
N ARG A 193 -63.18 3.70 11.08
CA ARG A 193 -63.79 3.77 9.74
C ARG A 193 -64.91 2.74 9.58
N VAL A 194 -64.65 1.48 9.93
CA VAL A 194 -65.66 0.39 9.87
C VAL A 194 -66.84 0.70 10.79
N THR A 195 -66.58 1.22 12.00
CA THR A 195 -67.64 1.64 12.92
C THR A 195 -68.49 2.75 12.29
N ALA A 196 -67.87 3.78 11.72
CA ALA A 196 -68.59 4.86 11.05
C ALA A 196 -69.41 4.37 9.83
N GLU A 197 -68.84 3.47 9.02
CA GLU A 197 -69.52 2.88 7.86
C GLU A 197 -70.73 2.03 8.27
N SER A 198 -70.64 1.29 9.39
CA SER A 198 -71.75 0.50 9.92
C SER A 198 -72.96 1.35 10.33
N LEU A 199 -72.77 2.64 10.62
CA LEU A 199 -73.84 3.57 10.99
C LEU A 199 -74.51 4.23 9.78
N VAL A 200 -73.91 4.16 8.59
CA VAL A 200 -74.44 4.83 7.39
C VAL A 200 -75.78 4.24 6.96
N GLU A 201 -75.87 2.91 6.86
CA GLU A 201 -77.10 2.24 6.40
C GLU A 201 -78.28 2.44 7.39
N PRO A 202 -78.12 2.27 8.72
CA PRO A 202 -79.16 2.63 9.69
C PRO A 202 -79.63 4.09 9.56
N LEU A 203 -78.70 5.06 9.47
CA LEU A 203 -79.05 6.47 9.33
C LEU A 203 -79.78 6.77 8.02
N GLN A 204 -79.38 6.12 6.92
CA GLN A 204 -80.08 6.23 5.65
C GLN A 204 -81.51 5.69 5.75
N ASN A 205 -81.69 4.53 6.39
CA ASN A 205 -83.01 3.93 6.61
C ASN A 205 -83.89 4.81 7.50
N ASP A 206 -83.35 5.38 8.57
CA ASP A 206 -84.09 6.28 9.46
C ASP A 206 -84.48 7.59 8.76
N MET A 207 -83.58 8.17 7.96
CA MET A 207 -83.88 9.33 7.14
C MET A 207 -84.99 9.03 6.12
N LEU A 208 -84.91 7.88 5.43
CA LEU A 208 -85.94 7.41 4.49
C LEU A 208 -87.29 7.23 5.19
N TRP A 209 -87.30 6.60 6.36
CA TRP A 209 -88.51 6.41 7.15
C TRP A 209 -89.15 7.75 7.56
N MET A 210 -88.36 8.70 8.08
CA MET A 210 -88.87 10.04 8.42
C MET A 210 -89.47 10.76 7.22
N LYS A 211 -88.78 10.69 6.08
CA LYS A 211 -89.20 11.35 4.85
C LYS A 211 -90.51 10.78 4.31
N HIS A 212 -90.68 9.47 4.37
CA HIS A 212 -91.83 8.79 3.76
C HIS A 212 -93.02 8.61 4.71
N HIS A 213 -92.77 8.43 6.01
CA HIS A 213 -93.81 8.05 6.97
C HIS A 213 -93.84 8.99 8.17
N GLY A 214 -92.68 9.24 8.81
CA GLY A 214 -92.62 9.98 10.08
C GLY A 214 -93.27 11.37 10.02
N ILE A 215 -92.89 12.20 9.04
CA ILE A 215 -93.46 13.55 8.88
C ILE A 215 -94.96 13.50 8.59
N ILE A 216 -95.38 12.59 7.71
CA ILE A 216 -96.77 12.46 7.28
C ILE A 216 -97.65 12.03 8.47
N ASN A 217 -97.20 11.05 9.25
CA ASN A 217 -97.95 10.55 10.40
C ASN A 217 -98.10 11.61 11.50
N VAL A 218 -97.03 12.37 11.79
CA VAL A 218 -97.10 13.51 12.73
C VAL A 218 -98.11 14.55 12.26
N VAL A 219 -98.07 14.94 10.99
CA VAL A 219 -99.00 15.93 10.41
C VAL A 219 -100.44 15.41 10.46
N ASN A 220 -100.67 14.15 10.08
CA ASN A 220 -101.99 13.52 10.13
C ASN A 220 -102.53 13.48 11.56
N SER A 221 -101.70 13.16 12.54
CA SER A 221 -102.13 13.15 13.94
C SER A 221 -102.46 14.55 14.48
N ILE A 222 -101.83 15.61 13.96
CA ILE A 222 -102.18 16.99 14.27
C ILE A 222 -103.51 17.37 13.60
N LEU A 223 -103.65 17.09 12.30
CA LEU A 223 -104.83 17.46 11.52
C LEU A 223 -106.09 16.70 11.94
N ASN A 224 -105.95 15.47 12.42
CA ASN A 224 -107.06 14.65 12.92
C ASN A 224 -107.30 14.81 14.43
N SER A 225 -106.71 15.83 15.06
CA SER A 225 -106.93 16.08 16.49
C SER A 225 -108.36 16.56 16.73
N ILE A 226 -109.08 15.86 17.60
CA ILE A 226 -110.44 16.22 17.99
C ILE A 226 -110.52 17.62 18.63
N ASP A 227 -109.48 18.02 19.36
CA ASP A 227 -109.39 19.33 19.99
C ASP A 227 -109.29 20.41 18.90
N LEU A 228 -108.47 20.18 17.87
CA LEU A 228 -108.37 21.08 16.70
C LEU A 228 -109.70 21.16 15.96
N ASP A 229 -110.32 20.03 15.65
CA ASP A 229 -111.61 19.97 14.95
C ASP A 229 -112.71 20.72 15.70
N GLN A 230 -112.83 20.49 17.02
CA GLN A 230 -113.84 21.13 17.86
C GLN A 230 -113.60 22.64 17.97
N THR A 231 -112.36 23.08 18.22
CA THR A 231 -112.04 24.50 18.32
C THR A 231 -112.25 25.22 16.99
N VAL A 232 -111.86 24.61 15.86
CA VAL A 232 -112.11 25.15 14.51
C VAL A 232 -113.61 25.22 14.23
N ALA A 233 -114.38 24.17 14.54
CA ALA A 233 -115.83 24.18 14.35
C ALA A 233 -116.50 25.29 15.17
N ASN A 234 -116.12 25.46 16.44
CA ASN A 234 -116.63 26.54 17.30
C ASN A 234 -116.26 27.93 16.74
N LEU A 235 -115.01 28.11 16.30
CA LEU A 235 -114.56 29.34 15.66
C LEU A 235 -115.36 29.66 14.40
N MET A 236 -115.62 28.67 13.53
CA MET A 236 -116.42 28.85 12.31
C MET A 236 -117.86 29.25 12.64
N VAL A 237 -118.49 28.60 13.64
CA VAL A 237 -119.88 28.91 14.04
C VAL A 237 -119.98 30.31 14.65
N THR A 238 -119.08 30.66 15.56
CA THR A 238 -119.06 31.99 16.20
C THR A 238 -118.76 33.10 15.19
N ALA A 239 -117.79 32.90 14.29
CA ALA A 239 -117.48 33.84 13.21
C ALA A 239 -118.67 34.07 12.27
N ARG A 240 -119.38 32.99 11.92
CA ARG A 240 -120.58 33.07 11.09
C ARG A 240 -121.69 33.87 11.78
N ASN A 241 -121.93 33.60 13.06
CA ASN A 241 -122.95 34.31 13.84
C ASN A 241 -122.59 35.79 14.02
N ASP A 242 -121.32 36.11 14.25
CA ASP A 242 -120.83 37.49 14.35
C ASP A 242 -121.02 38.24 13.05
N GLY A 243 -120.62 37.63 11.93
CA GLY A 243 -120.87 38.18 10.59
C GLY A 243 -122.36 38.41 10.28
N TYR A 244 -123.25 37.50 10.70
CA TYR A 244 -124.70 37.75 10.59
C TYR A 244 -125.14 38.95 11.42
N THR A 245 -124.66 39.06 12.67
CA THR A 245 -125.01 40.16 13.57
C THR A 245 -124.56 41.50 13.01
N GLN A 246 -123.32 41.57 12.54
CA GLN A 246 -122.79 42.76 11.88
C GLN A 246 -123.60 43.11 10.62
N GLY A 247 -123.88 42.14 9.75
CA GLY A 247 -124.67 42.38 8.54
C GLY A 247 -126.09 42.87 8.83
N TYR A 248 -126.76 42.34 9.87
CA TYR A 248 -128.07 42.83 10.33
C TYR A 248 -128.00 44.25 10.89
N ALA A 249 -126.94 44.59 11.64
CA ALA A 249 -126.72 45.94 12.15
C ALA A 249 -126.52 46.94 10.99
N GLU A 250 -125.73 46.59 9.98
CA GLU A 250 -125.52 47.39 8.76
C GLU A 250 -126.84 47.59 8.00
N CYS A 251 -127.62 46.53 7.79
CA CYS A 251 -128.94 46.62 7.14
C CYS A 251 -129.89 47.52 7.93
N THR A 252 -129.94 47.37 9.25
CA THR A 252 -130.75 48.20 10.15
C THR A 252 -130.36 49.66 10.02
N GLN A 253 -129.06 49.96 10.04
CA GLN A 253 -128.55 51.31 9.84
C GLN A 253 -128.99 51.89 8.48
N HIS A 254 -128.91 51.11 7.40
CA HIS A 254 -129.34 51.54 6.08
C HIS A 254 -130.85 51.83 6.02
N VAL A 255 -131.69 50.96 6.61
CA VAL A 255 -133.15 51.13 6.67
C VAL A 255 -133.52 52.36 7.51
N THR A 256 -132.94 52.51 8.69
CA THR A 256 -133.14 53.67 9.57
C THR A 256 -132.79 54.97 8.86
N ASN A 257 -131.65 55.00 8.15
CA ASN A 257 -131.21 56.16 7.38
C ASN A 257 -132.15 56.47 6.20
N ALA A 258 -132.60 55.44 5.46
CA ALA A 258 -133.41 55.61 4.25
C ALA A 258 -134.87 56.01 4.57
N LEU A 259 -135.48 55.38 5.57
CA LEU A 259 -136.89 55.56 5.91
C LEU A 259 -137.11 56.61 7.01
N ARG A 260 -136.05 57.07 7.69
CA ARG A 260 -136.11 57.98 8.86
C ARG A 260 -137.01 57.45 9.99
N VAL A 261 -137.03 56.13 10.17
CA VAL A 261 -137.73 55.43 11.25
C VAL A 261 -136.68 54.75 12.11
N ASP A 262 -136.82 54.81 13.43
CA ASP A 262 -135.94 54.10 14.36
C ASP A 262 -136.21 52.59 14.28
N TRP A 263 -135.47 51.92 13.39
CA TRP A 263 -135.41 50.47 13.35
C TRP A 263 -134.25 50.03 14.25
N ASP A 264 -134.52 49.17 15.22
CA ASP A 264 -133.51 48.64 16.13
C ASP A 264 -133.18 47.17 15.81
N THR A 265 -132.09 46.66 16.38
CA THR A 265 -131.68 45.24 16.22
C THR A 265 -132.55 44.30 17.03
N SER A 266 -133.65 44.79 17.57
CA SER A 266 -134.51 44.03 18.46
C SER A 266 -135.18 42.87 17.68
N SER A 267 -135.53 43.03 16.42
CA SER A 267 -136.09 41.91 15.65
C SER A 267 -135.05 40.88 15.17
N SER A 268 -133.77 41.04 15.53
CA SER A 268 -132.72 40.10 15.13
C SER A 268 -132.74 38.82 15.96
N ALA A 269 -132.42 37.69 15.33
CA ALA A 269 -132.21 36.40 16.00
C ALA A 269 -131.02 36.42 17.00
N ALA A 270 -130.20 37.47 16.94
CA ALA A 270 -129.05 37.74 17.77
C ALA A 270 -129.34 38.66 18.98
N ARG A 271 -130.60 39.11 19.19
CA ARG A 271 -130.94 40.10 20.22
C ARG A 271 -130.49 39.62 21.61
N GLY A 272 -129.60 40.38 22.24
CA GLY A 272 -129.16 40.18 23.63
C GLY A 272 -128.10 39.08 23.82
N VAL A 273 -127.56 38.53 22.72
CA VAL A 273 -126.44 37.58 22.77
C VAL A 273 -125.17 38.33 22.38
N ASP A 274 -124.13 38.23 23.22
CA ASP A 274 -122.85 38.86 22.96
C ASP A 274 -122.01 38.00 21.99
N ILE A 275 -122.35 38.12 20.71
CA ILE A 275 -121.79 37.26 19.66
C ILE A 275 -120.39 37.72 19.25
N SER A 276 -120.11 39.02 19.33
CA SER A 276 -118.79 39.60 19.05
C SER A 276 -117.76 39.13 20.09
N ASP A 277 -118.09 39.22 21.37
CA ASP A 277 -117.18 38.75 22.43
C ASP A 277 -117.04 37.22 22.39
N ALA A 278 -118.10 36.49 22.03
CA ALA A 278 -118.02 35.04 21.80
C ALA A 278 -117.08 34.67 20.64
N HIS A 279 -117.11 35.40 19.52
CA HIS A 279 -116.16 35.19 18.43
C HIS A 279 -114.72 35.56 18.83
N ALA A 280 -114.54 36.68 19.53
CA ALA A 280 -113.23 37.08 20.04
C ALA A 280 -112.65 36.04 21.02
N ALA A 281 -113.48 35.47 21.90
CA ALA A 281 -113.11 34.40 22.82
C ALA A 281 -112.74 33.11 22.09
N ALA A 282 -113.56 32.65 21.12
CA ALA A 282 -113.26 31.47 20.31
C ALA A 282 -111.96 31.63 19.49
N LYS A 283 -111.70 32.84 18.98
CA LYS A 283 -110.45 33.16 18.29
C LYS A 283 -109.25 33.15 19.24
N ALA A 284 -109.41 33.68 20.45
CA ALA A 284 -108.37 33.61 21.47
C ALA A 284 -108.08 32.17 21.89
N GLU A 285 -109.11 31.33 22.01
CA GLU A 285 -108.98 29.89 22.30
C GLU A 285 -108.21 29.16 21.19
N TYR A 286 -108.59 29.36 19.91
CA TYR A 286 -107.86 28.79 18.77
C TYR A 286 -106.38 29.21 18.73
N ASN A 287 -106.08 30.50 18.93
CA ASN A 287 -104.71 31.00 18.91
C ASN A 287 -103.83 30.47 20.05
N ASN A 288 -104.45 30.03 21.16
CA ASN A 288 -103.76 29.49 22.32
C ASN A 288 -103.92 27.96 22.44
N LEU A 289 -104.46 27.31 21.41
CA LEU A 289 -104.70 25.88 21.41
C LEU A 289 -103.39 25.12 21.54
N ARG A 290 -103.32 24.24 22.55
CA ARG A 290 -102.22 23.29 22.71
C ARG A 290 -102.72 21.90 22.36
N LEU A 291 -102.13 21.33 21.32
CA LEU A 291 -102.44 19.96 20.93
C LEU A 291 -101.49 19.00 21.65
N PRO A 292 -102.00 18.00 22.40
CA PRO A 292 -101.17 17.04 23.12
C PRO A 292 -100.14 16.33 22.24
N VAL A 293 -100.47 16.07 20.97
CA VAL A 293 -99.55 15.46 19.99
C VAL A 293 -98.32 16.33 19.72
N ILE A 294 -98.45 17.66 19.72
CA ILE A 294 -97.32 18.58 19.50
C ILE A 294 -96.37 18.52 20.68
N ASP A 295 -96.89 18.52 21.91
CA ASP A 295 -96.08 18.41 23.13
C ASP A 295 -95.37 17.04 23.21
N LEU A 296 -96.05 15.96 22.81
CA LEU A 296 -95.47 14.61 22.73
C LEU A 296 -94.31 14.54 21.72
N VAL A 297 -94.52 14.99 20.48
CA VAL A 297 -93.49 15.02 19.44
C VAL A 297 -92.31 15.89 19.86
N THR A 298 -92.58 17.06 20.45
CA THR A 298 -91.52 17.98 20.93
C THR A 298 -90.66 17.33 22.01
N THR A 299 -91.26 16.50 22.87
CA THR A 299 -90.52 15.76 23.91
C THR A 299 -89.66 14.66 23.28
N VAL A 300 -90.21 13.90 22.34
CA VAL A 300 -89.51 12.79 21.67
C VAL A 300 -88.29 13.27 20.89
N LEU A 301 -88.41 14.40 20.19
CA LEU A 301 -87.31 15.00 19.42
C LEU A 301 -86.10 15.43 20.26
N GLN A 302 -86.20 15.45 21.60
CA GLN A 302 -85.07 15.76 22.48
C GLN A 302 -84.18 14.55 22.79
N SER A 303 -84.59 13.34 22.40
CA SER A 303 -83.83 12.11 22.62
C SER A 303 -82.86 11.80 21.47
N GLU A 304 -81.77 11.09 21.77
CA GLU A 304 -80.81 10.63 20.74
C GLU A 304 -81.44 9.59 19.80
N ASP A 305 -82.39 8.79 20.31
CA ASP A 305 -83.11 7.75 19.57
C ASP A 305 -84.53 8.19 19.15
N PHE A 306 -84.70 9.47 18.83
CA PHE A 306 -86.01 10.05 18.54
C PHE A 306 -86.76 9.34 17.40
N ILE A 307 -86.04 8.78 16.43
CA ILE A 307 -86.64 8.02 15.32
C ILE A 307 -87.31 6.74 15.81
N VAL A 308 -86.67 6.01 16.72
CA VAL A 308 -87.22 4.77 17.30
C VAL A 308 -88.48 5.09 18.08
N GLN A 309 -88.43 6.13 18.92
CA GLN A 309 -89.58 6.58 19.69
C GLN A 309 -90.72 7.10 18.80
N LEU A 310 -90.40 7.81 17.71
CA LEU A 310 -91.41 8.23 16.73
C LEU A 310 -92.05 7.03 16.01
N LYS A 311 -91.29 5.99 15.69
CA LYS A 311 -91.82 4.73 15.12
C LYS A 311 -92.77 4.02 16.10
N GLU A 312 -92.49 4.06 17.40
CA GLU A 312 -93.37 3.49 18.42
C GLU A 312 -94.69 4.27 18.55
N ILE A 313 -94.63 5.60 18.48
CA ILE A 313 -95.82 6.46 18.61
C ILE A 313 -96.65 6.46 17.32
N PHE A 314 -95.98 6.40 16.16
CA PHE A 314 -96.58 6.43 14.84
C PHE A 314 -96.14 5.21 14.03
N PRO A 315 -96.62 4.01 14.37
CA PRO A 315 -96.28 2.79 13.65
C PRO A 315 -96.69 2.90 12.19
N ASN A 316 -95.94 2.27 11.29
CA ASN A 316 -96.36 2.17 9.90
C ASN A 316 -97.62 1.29 9.85
N GLU A 317 -98.70 1.80 9.26
CA GLU A 317 -99.90 0.98 8.98
C GLU A 317 -99.59 -0.20 8.03
N ALA A 318 -98.43 -0.19 7.36
CA ALA A 318 -97.96 -1.26 6.48
C ALA A 318 -97.33 -2.45 7.23
N ASP A 319 -96.96 -2.32 8.50
CA ASP A 319 -96.34 -3.42 9.27
C ASP A 319 -97.39 -4.30 9.99
N GLY A 320 -98.69 -4.00 9.84
CA GLY A 320 -99.82 -4.74 10.43
C GLY A 320 -100.84 -5.28 9.43
N LEU A 321 -100.56 -5.21 8.13
CA LEU A 321 -101.32 -5.96 7.12
C LEU A 321 -100.62 -7.30 6.93
N ASP A 322 -101.01 -8.26 7.77
CA ASP A 322 -100.74 -9.66 7.53
C ASP A 322 -101.13 -10.03 6.09
N GLU A 323 -100.24 -10.78 5.42
CA GLU A 323 -100.36 -11.37 4.08
C GLU A 323 -101.53 -12.37 3.95
N GLU A 324 -102.68 -12.15 4.63
CA GLU A 324 -103.79 -13.12 4.71
C GLU A 324 -105.02 -12.80 3.86
N ASP A 325 -105.03 -11.69 3.09
CA ASP A 325 -106.18 -11.32 2.25
C ASP A 325 -105.85 -11.12 0.76
N LEU A 326 -105.07 -12.04 0.17
CA LEU A 326 -104.98 -12.20 -1.28
C LEU A 326 -105.09 -13.69 -1.68
N GLU A 327 -106.29 -14.26 -1.52
CA GLU A 327 -106.76 -15.44 -2.27
C GLU A 327 -107.42 -15.03 -3.60
#